data_AF-A0A4Q4C823-F1
#
_entry.id   AF-A0A4Q4C823-F1
#
_cell.length_a   1.000
_cell.length_b   1.000
_cell.length_c   1.000
_cell.angle_alpha   90.00
_cell.angle_beta   90.00
_cell.angle_gamma   90.00
#
_symmetry.space_group_name_H-M   'P 1'
#
loop_
_entity.id
_entity.type
_entity.pdbx_description
1 polymer ?
#
loop_
_entity_poly.entity_id
_entity_poly.type
_entity_poly.pdbx_seq_one_letter_code
_entity_poly.pdbx_strand_id
1 'polypeptide(L)' 'MVGVTFFGNFDLASLAIWLFWGFFAVLIYYLQTENMREGFPFENEDGTAASNQSVFPLPKPKTFNLPMGRG' A
#
# COMPACT_ATOMS: atom_id res chain seq x y z
N MET A 1 -30.87 -25.09 -11.58
CA MET A 1 -29.77 -24.17 -11.26
C MET A 1 -30.17 -23.37 -10.03
N VAL A 2 -29.40 -23.48 -8.94
CA VAL A 2 -29.63 -22.69 -7.72
C VAL A 2 -29.30 -21.23 -8.04
N GLY A 3 -30.20 -20.29 -7.70
CA GLY A 3 -29.99 -18.87 -7.95
C GLY A 3 -28.75 -18.36 -7.22
N VAL A 4 -27.77 -17.88 -7.97
CA VAL A 4 -26.52 -17.29 -7.44
C VAL A 4 -26.67 -15.82 -7.06
N THR A 5 -27.85 -15.23 -7.33
CA THR A 5 -28.16 -13.82 -7.11
C THR A 5 -28.73 -13.58 -5.72
N PHE A 6 -28.15 -12.61 -5.00
CA PHE A 6 -28.54 -12.24 -3.63
C PHE A 6 -29.54 -11.07 -3.59
N PHE A 7 -29.38 -10.07 -4.47
CA PHE A 7 -30.32 -8.95 -4.60
C PHE A 7 -30.29 -8.38 -6.03
N GLY A 8 -31.47 -8.19 -6.63
CA GLY A 8 -31.56 -7.77 -8.04
C GLY A 8 -30.72 -8.68 -8.96
N ASN A 9 -29.78 -8.07 -9.70
CA ASN A 9 -28.83 -8.75 -10.59
C ASN A 9 -27.44 -8.98 -9.96
N PHE A 10 -27.30 -8.85 -8.63
CA PHE A 10 -26.02 -9.00 -7.94
C PHE A 10 -25.80 -10.44 -7.44
N ASP A 11 -24.65 -11.03 -7.76
CA ASP A 11 -24.26 -12.39 -7.41
C ASP A 11 -22.88 -12.46 -6.72
N LEU A 12 -22.45 -13.67 -6.34
CA LEU A 12 -21.20 -13.89 -5.61
C LEU A 12 -19.96 -13.53 -6.45
N ALA A 13 -20.03 -13.76 -7.76
CA ALA A 13 -18.94 -13.43 -8.68
C ALA A 13 -18.73 -11.91 -8.75
N SER A 14 -19.83 -11.16 -8.84
CA SER A 14 -19.83 -9.69 -8.83
C SER A 14 -19.26 -9.15 -7.52
N LEU A 15 -19.65 -9.71 -6.37
CA LEU A 15 -19.07 -9.33 -5.08
C LEU A 15 -17.56 -9.59 -5.04
N ALA A 16 -17.13 -10.78 -5.44
CA ALA A 16 -15.74 -11.19 -5.37
C ALA A 16 -14.84 -10.28 -6.22
N ILE A 17 -15.25 -9.90 -7.43
CA ILE A 17 -14.43 -9.04 -8.29
C ILE A 17 -14.33 -7.61 -7.75
N TRP A 18 -15.40 -7.07 -7.16
CA TRP A 18 -15.34 -5.74 -6.54
C TRP A 18 -14.48 -5.73 -5.27
N LEU A 19 -14.57 -6.78 -4.45
CA LEU A 19 -13.67 -6.96 -3.30
C LEU A 19 -12.22 -7.11 -3.74
N PHE A 20 -11.96 -7.84 -4.83
CA PHE A 20 -10.62 -7.96 -5.39
C PHE A 20 -10.05 -6.60 -5.79
N TRP A 21 -10.82 -5.77 -6.50
CA TRP A 21 -10.37 -4.42 -6.86
C TRP A 21 -10.12 -3.53 -5.65
N GLY A 22 -10.97 -3.62 -4.61
CA GLY A 22 -10.74 -2.92 -3.34
C GLY A 22 -9.45 -3.37 -2.65
N PHE A 23 -9.24 -4.69 -2.53
CA PHE A 23 -8.00 -5.27 -2.03
C PHE A 23 -6.79 -4.81 -2.84
N PHE A 24 -6.88 -4.83 -4.17
CA PHE A 24 -5.78 -4.49 -5.05
C PHE A 24 -5.39 -3.01 -4.92
N ALA A 25 -6.36 -2.10 -4.80
CA ALA A 25 -6.09 -0.69 -4.53
C ALA A 25 -5.34 -0.49 -3.20
N VAL A 26 -5.78 -1.18 -2.14
CA VAL A 26 -5.09 -1.16 -0.84
C VAL A 26 -3.68 -1.76 -0.93
N LEU A 27 -3.50 -2.83 -1.71
CA LEU A 27 -2.19 -3.44 -1.95
C LEU A 27 -1.22 -2.48 -2.64
N ILE A 28 -1.67 -1.74 -3.66
CA ILE A 28 -0.86 -0.72 -4.32
C ILE A 28 -0.42 0.35 -3.32
N TYR A 29 -1.35 0.86 -2.51
CA TYR A 29 -1.04 1.83 -1.47
C TYR A 29 0.01 1.29 -0.49
N TYR A 30 -0.17 0.07 0.01
CA TYR A 30 0.76 -0.57 0.94
C TYR A 30 2.17 -0.71 0.34
N LEU A 31 2.27 -1.28 -0.87
CA LEU A 31 3.55 -1.48 -1.54
C LEU A 31 4.25 -0.16 -1.85
N GLN A 32 3.50 0.86 -2.27
CA GLN A 32 4.05 2.19 -2.51
C GLN A 32 4.66 2.77 -1.23
N THR A 33 3.98 2.67 -0.09
CA THR A 33 4.55 3.13 1.19
C THR A 33 5.76 2.32 1.65
N GLU A 34 5.78 0.99 1.44
CA GLU A 34 6.95 0.16 1.80
C GLU A 34 8.17 0.46 0.92
N ASN A 35 7.98 0.83 -0.35
CA ASN A 35 9.07 1.28 -1.23
C ASN A 35 9.69 2.61 -0.79
N MET A 36 9.03 3.37 0.09
CA MET A 36 9.51 4.66 0.61
C MET A 36 10.34 4.53 1.91
N ARG A 37 10.86 3.34 2.22
CA ARG A 37 11.70 3.11 3.42
C ARG A 37 13.13 3.63 3.28
N GLU A 38 13.59 3.84 2.06
CA GLU A 38 14.94 4.30 1.73
C GLU A 38 14.86 5.45 0.72
N GLY A 39 15.77 6.43 0.82
CA GLY A 39 15.82 7.57 -0.10
C GLY A 39 14.74 8.64 0.13
N PHE A 40 14.05 8.59 1.28
CA PHE A 40 13.10 9.62 1.72
C PHE A 40 13.56 10.23 3.05
N PRO A 41 13.23 11.50 3.35
CA PRO A 41 12.43 12.45 2.55
C PRO A 41 13.12 12.92 1.27
N PHE A 42 12.36 13.44 0.31
CA PHE A 42 12.91 14.06 -0.89
C PHE A 42 13.67 15.35 -0.55
N GLU A 43 14.78 15.55 -1.25
CA GLU A 43 15.66 16.72 -1.10
C GLU A 43 15.73 17.50 -2.42
N ASN A 44 15.90 18.82 -2.32
CA ASN A 44 16.27 19.67 -3.44
C ASN A 44 17.77 19.48 -3.77
N GLU A 45 18.24 20.03 -4.88
CA GLU A 45 19.65 19.92 -5.31
C GLU A 45 20.66 20.49 -4.30
N ASP A 46 20.22 21.41 -3.43
CA ASP A 46 21.02 22.02 -2.36
C ASP A 46 20.97 21.24 -1.04
N GLY A 47 20.29 20.09 -0.99
CA GLY A 47 20.13 19.24 0.19
C GLY A 47 19.05 19.72 1.18
N THR A 48 18.30 20.77 0.85
CA THR A 48 17.14 21.18 1.66
C THR A 48 15.95 20.26 1.41
N ALA A 49 15.04 20.13 2.38
CA ALA A 49 13.85 19.29 2.21
C ALA A 49 12.96 19.83 1.08
N ALA A 50 12.58 18.96 0.14
CA ALA A 50 11.67 19.32 -0.94
C ALA A 50 10.28 19.70 -0.38
N SER A 51 9.63 20.68 -0.99
CA SER A 51 8.31 21.17 -0.54
C SER A 51 7.19 20.15 -0.74
N ASN A 52 7.34 19.22 -1.69
CA ASN A 52 6.42 18.13 -1.95
C ASN A 52 7.12 16.79 -1.73
N GLN A 53 6.68 16.05 -0.72
CA GLN A 53 7.37 14.86 -0.19
C GLN A 53 6.82 13.52 -0.73
N SER A 54 5.71 13.55 -1.47
CA SER A 54 4.90 12.43 -1.99
C SER A 54 3.43 12.65 -1.61
N VAL A 55 2.53 12.07 -2.41
CA VAL A 55 1.10 11.99 -2.08
C VAL A 55 0.79 10.93 -1.02
N PHE A 56 1.74 10.03 -0.76
CA PHE A 56 1.63 8.96 0.22
C PHE A 56 2.42 9.31 1.49
N PRO A 57 1.89 9.00 2.68
CA PRO A 57 2.63 9.21 3.93
C PRO A 57 3.77 8.20 4.06
N LEU A 58 4.81 8.57 4.82
CA LEU A 58 5.89 7.66 5.14
C LEU A 58 5.38 6.50 6.03
N PRO A 59 5.87 5.27 5.82
CA PRO A 59 5.48 4.13 6.63
C PRO A 59 6.02 4.26 8.06
N LYS A 60 5.36 3.59 9.00
CA LYS A 60 5.89 3.46 10.36
C LYS A 60 7.29 2.82 10.32
N PRO A 61 8.25 3.29 11.15
CA PRO A 61 9.56 2.67 11.27
C PRO A 61 9.46 1.18 11.62
N LYS A 62 10.31 0.38 10.97
CA LYS A 62 10.49 -1.05 11.23
C LYS A 62 11.95 -1.25 11.60
N THR A 63 12.20 -2.12 12.58
CA THR A 63 13.56 -2.43 13.06
C THR A 63 13.93 -3.84 12.62
N PHE A 64 15.14 -3.99 12.09
CA PHE A 64 15.74 -5.29 11.82
C PHE A 64 16.69 -5.65 12.96
N ASN A 65 16.50 -6.83 13.56
CA ASN A 65 17.46 -7.38 14.51
C ASN A 65 18.52 -8.13 13.71
N LEU A 66 19.76 -7.66 13.76
CA LEU A 66 20.85 -8.21 12.98
C LEU A 66 21.44 -9.44 13.67
N PRO A 67 21.83 -10.49 12.93
CA PRO A 67 22.46 -11.66 13.51
C PRO A 67 23.77 -11.32 14.22
N MET A 68 24.13 -12.16 15.20
CA MET A 68 25.43 -12.10 15.92
C MET A 68 25.69 -10.80 16.69
N GLY A 69 24.64 -10.13 17.16
CA GLY A 69 24.77 -8.92 17.99
C GLY A 69 25.31 -7.71 17.22
N ARG A 70 25.09 -7.65 15.91
CA ARG A 70 25.55 -6.57 15.03
C ARG A 70 24.61 -5.36 15.00
N GLY A 71 23.48 -5.45 15.70
CA GLY A 71 22.39 -4.46 15.74
C GLY A 71 21.05 -5.11 16.05
#